data_AF-A0A1V5R6P0-F1
#
_entry.id   AF-A0A1V5R6P0-F1
#
_cell.length_a   1.000
_cell.length_b   1.000
_cell.length_c   1.000
_cell.angle_alpha   90.00
_cell.angle_beta   90.00
_cell.angle_gamma   90.00
#
_symmetry.space_group_name_H-M   'P 1'
#
loop_
_entity.id
_entity.type
_entity.pdbx_description
1 polymer ?
#
loop_
_entity_poly.entity_id
_entity_poly.type
_entity_poly.pdbx_seq_one_letter_code
_entity_poly.pdbx_strand_id
1 'polypeptide(L)'
;MAKRSEPVRKSVKEVLEDLRLGHREAAFNGPEAALKYLNRTMEGQQNLPNGVKAVAFDLLGEAKAQLQDWEGVEAALKGFLANLEAMEEALGHGFREALEATTILERGVQARSEQGDFHGALDLCERALALDLGAHWQAKRDSLDWAR
;
A
#
# COMPACT_ATOMS: atom_id res chain seq x y z
N MET A 1 -3.78 -35.89 31.07
CA MET A 1 -3.68 -35.54 29.63
C MET A 1 -3.50 -34.03 29.55
N ALA A 2 -2.32 -33.57 29.13
CA ALA A 2 -2.06 -32.13 29.00
C ALA A 2 -2.89 -31.56 27.85
N LYS A 3 -3.66 -30.50 28.10
CA LYS A 3 -4.31 -29.71 27.06
C LYS A 3 -3.23 -29.27 26.07
N ARG A 4 -3.30 -29.76 24.83
CA ARG A 4 -2.51 -29.23 23.72
C ARG A 4 -2.97 -27.79 23.55
N SER A 5 -2.13 -26.82 23.92
CA SER A 5 -2.39 -25.41 23.63
C SER A 5 -2.50 -25.28 22.11
N GLU A 6 -3.70 -24.97 21.61
CA GLU A 6 -3.85 -24.59 20.21
C GLU A 6 -2.96 -23.37 19.97
N PRO A 7 -2.20 -23.32 18.86
CA PRO A 7 -1.42 -22.14 18.53
C PRO A 7 -2.41 -20.98 18.35
N VAL A 8 -2.33 -19.99 19.24
CA VAL A 8 -3.11 -18.75 19.12
C VAL A 8 -2.69 -18.10 17.81
N ARG A 9 -3.57 -18.15 16.81
CA ARG A 9 -3.36 -17.46 15.54
C ARG A 9 -3.67 -15.99 15.78
N LYS A 10 -2.68 -15.13 15.54
CA LYS A 10 -2.88 -13.67 15.55
C LYS A 10 -4.03 -13.30 14.62
N SER A 11 -4.88 -12.39 15.07
CA SER A 11 -5.90 -11.76 14.26
C SER A 11 -5.27 -10.89 13.18
N VAL A 12 -6.03 -10.61 12.11
CA VAL A 12 -5.56 -9.71 11.03
C VAL A 12 -5.15 -8.34 11.58
N LYS A 13 -5.87 -7.83 12.57
CA LYS A 13 -5.56 -6.57 13.24
C LYS A 13 -4.19 -6.62 13.95
N GLU A 14 -3.92 -7.67 14.72
CA GLU A 14 -2.62 -7.81 15.41
C GLU A 14 -1.48 -7.93 14.40
N VAL A 15 -1.66 -8.67 13.30
CA VAL A 15 -0.65 -8.77 12.24
C VAL A 15 -0.42 -7.42 11.55
N LEU A 16 -1.47 -6.63 11.35
CA LEU A 16 -1.36 -5.29 10.78
C LEU A 16 -0.64 -4.31 11.72
N GLU A 17 -0.93 -4.37 13.02
CA GLU A 17 -0.25 -3.55 14.03
C GLU A 17 1.24 -3.89 14.11
N ASP A 18 1.60 -5.19 14.11
CA ASP A 18 2.99 -5.65 14.06
C ASP A 18 3.71 -5.15 12.79
N LEU A 19 3.05 -5.24 11.62
CA LEU A 19 3.60 -4.75 10.36
C LEU A 19 3.91 -3.25 10.45
N ARG A 20 2.94 -2.46 10.90
CA ARG A 20 3.07 -0.99 11.00
C ARG A 20 4.15 -0.58 12.01
N LEU A 21 4.22 -1.26 13.14
CA LEU A 21 5.24 -0.99 14.16
C LEU A 21 6.64 -1.33 13.63
N GLY A 22 6.84 -2.54 13.11
CA GLY A 22 8.15 -2.94 12.59
C GLY A 22 8.59 -2.12 11.38
N HIS A 23 7.65 -1.71 10.52
CA HIS A 23 7.94 -0.78 9.43
C HIS A 23 8.41 0.57 9.97
N ARG A 24 7.71 1.14 10.97
CA ARG A 24 8.07 2.44 11.55
C ARG A 24 9.47 2.40 12.18
N GLU A 25 9.81 1.34 12.90
CA GLU A 25 11.13 1.15 13.49
C GLU A 25 12.22 1.02 12.42
N ALA A 26 11.94 0.26 11.35
CA ALA A 26 12.87 0.12 10.24
C ALA A 26 13.07 1.44 9.48
N ALA A 27 11.98 2.15 9.19
CA ALA A 27 11.97 3.42 8.45
C ALA A 27 12.72 4.54 9.18
N PHE A 28 12.87 4.47 10.51
CA PHE A 28 13.73 5.38 11.26
C PHE A 28 15.20 5.34 10.77
N ASN A 29 15.63 4.21 10.19
CA ASN A 29 16.97 4.03 9.63
C ASN A 29 17.03 4.30 8.10
N GLY A 30 15.98 4.85 7.52
CA GLY A 30 15.90 5.21 6.10
C GLY A 30 15.08 4.24 5.23
N PRO A 31 14.83 4.62 3.96
CA PRO A 31 13.95 3.88 3.05
C PRO A 31 14.50 2.49 2.69
N GLU A 32 15.81 2.30 2.60
CA GLU A 32 16.41 0.98 2.33
C GLU A 32 16.17 -0.01 3.48
N ALA A 33 16.22 0.48 4.72
CA ALA A 33 15.94 -0.34 5.91
C ALA A 33 14.45 -0.72 5.96
N ALA A 34 13.55 0.23 5.67
CA ALA A 34 12.12 -0.03 5.54
C ALA A 34 11.84 -1.08 4.45
N LEU A 35 12.42 -0.92 3.26
CA LEU A 35 12.27 -1.84 2.14
C LEU A 35 12.77 -3.25 2.50
N LYS A 36 13.94 -3.35 3.15
CA LYS A 36 14.49 -4.63 3.63
C LYS A 36 13.56 -5.31 4.62
N TYR A 37 12.96 -4.56 5.55
CA TYR A 37 11.99 -5.11 6.50
C TYR A 37 10.75 -5.64 5.78
N LEU A 38 10.16 -4.84 4.88
CA LEU A 38 8.94 -5.21 4.16
C LEU A 38 9.14 -6.44 3.27
N ASN A 39 10.26 -6.51 2.53
CA ASN A 39 10.60 -7.69 1.72
C ASN A 39 10.72 -8.95 2.58
N ARG A 40 11.43 -8.87 3.71
CA ARG A 40 11.56 -10.00 4.64
C ARG A 40 10.21 -10.41 5.25
N THR A 41 9.33 -9.44 5.53
CA THR A 41 7.99 -9.74 6.05
C THR A 41 7.14 -10.46 5.01
N MET A 42 7.20 -10.02 3.76
CA MET A 42 6.47 -10.63 2.64
C MET A 42 7.00 -12.04 2.29
N GLU A 43 8.32 -12.26 2.35
CA GLU A 43 8.95 -13.56 2.11
C GLU A 43 8.78 -14.53 3.29
N GLY A 44 8.90 -14.02 4.53
CA GLY A 44 8.96 -14.82 5.75
C GLY A 44 7.59 -15.28 6.26
N GLN A 45 6.51 -14.60 5.88
CA GLN A 45 5.16 -14.96 6.28
C GLN A 45 4.46 -15.76 5.18
N GLN A 46 4.62 -17.09 5.23
CA GLN A 46 4.02 -18.03 4.25
C GLN A 46 2.52 -17.80 4.00
N ASN A 47 1.79 -17.19 4.95
CA ASN A 47 0.37 -16.85 4.82
C ASN A 47 0.06 -15.46 5.38
N LEU A 48 0.76 -14.41 4.95
CA LEU A 48 0.34 -13.05 5.29
C LEU A 48 -1.11 -12.83 4.78
N PRO A 49 -2.07 -12.40 5.62
CA PRO A 49 -3.45 -12.17 5.18
C PRO A 49 -3.49 -11.16 4.02
N ASN A 50 -4.34 -11.38 3.02
CA ASN A 50 -4.38 -10.53 1.83
C ASN A 50 -4.69 -9.05 2.16
N GLY A 51 -5.58 -8.79 3.14
CA GLY A 51 -5.80 -7.42 3.61
C GLY A 51 -4.56 -6.75 4.23
N VAL A 52 -3.67 -7.53 4.85
CA VAL A 52 -2.38 -7.02 5.34
C VAL A 52 -1.39 -6.81 4.18
N LYS A 53 -1.42 -7.68 3.16
CA LYS A 53 -0.60 -7.50 1.95
C LYS A 53 -0.89 -6.19 1.25
N ALA A 54 -2.15 -5.76 1.18
CA ALA A 54 -2.50 -4.45 0.62
C ALA A 54 -1.71 -3.33 1.33
N VAL A 55 -1.75 -3.28 2.66
CA VAL A 55 -1.01 -2.28 3.44
C VAL A 55 0.51 -2.45 3.29
N ALA A 56 1.01 -3.68 3.22
CA ALA A 56 2.43 -3.92 2.98
C ALA A 56 2.88 -3.39 1.61
N PHE A 57 2.05 -3.55 0.57
CA PHE A 57 2.32 -2.99 -0.76
C PHE A 57 2.27 -1.47 -0.77
N ASP A 58 1.36 -0.86 -0.02
CA ASP A 58 1.32 0.59 0.14
C ASP A 58 2.64 1.13 0.73
N LEU A 59 3.09 0.53 1.85
CA LEU A 59 4.36 0.89 2.48
C LEU A 59 5.57 0.61 1.58
N LEU A 60 5.53 -0.47 0.79
CA LEU A 60 6.58 -0.79 -0.19
C LEU A 60 6.69 0.30 -1.26
N GLY A 61 5.55 0.76 -1.81
CA GLY A 61 5.56 1.81 -2.81
C GLY A 61 6.07 3.13 -2.26
N GLU A 62 5.74 3.49 -1.02
CA GLU A 62 6.32 4.67 -0.37
C GLU A 62 7.85 4.59 -0.27
N ALA A 63 8.39 3.47 0.26
CA ALA A 63 9.83 3.29 0.38
C ALA A 63 10.53 3.30 -0.99
N LYS A 64 9.92 2.71 -2.02
CA LYS A 64 10.45 2.69 -3.39
C LYS A 64 10.42 4.07 -4.05
N ALA A 65 9.36 4.84 -3.82
CA ALA A 65 9.26 6.22 -4.31
C ALA A 65 10.36 7.10 -3.72
N GLN A 66 10.67 6.95 -2.43
CA GLN A 66 11.79 7.67 -1.78
C GLN A 66 13.15 7.32 -2.38
N LEU A 67 13.29 6.11 -2.94
CA LEU A 67 14.48 5.64 -3.64
C LEU A 67 14.44 5.90 -5.16
N GLN A 68 13.42 6.59 -5.66
CA GLN A 68 13.19 6.82 -7.09
C GLN A 68 13.09 5.53 -7.93
N ASP A 69 12.70 4.41 -7.31
CA ASP A 69 12.45 3.13 -7.98
C ASP A 69 11.02 3.09 -8.53
N TRP A 70 10.79 3.83 -9.62
CA TRP A 70 9.46 4.01 -10.22
C TRP A 70 8.84 2.71 -10.75
N GLU A 71 9.65 1.80 -11.32
CA GLU A 71 9.18 0.47 -11.72
C GLU A 71 8.72 -0.35 -10.51
N GLY A 72 9.45 -0.26 -9.41
CA GLY A 72 9.08 -0.86 -8.15
C GLY A 72 7.77 -0.29 -7.59
N VAL A 73 7.54 1.03 -7.72
CA VAL A 73 6.29 1.67 -7.30
C VAL A 73 5.11 1.09 -8.09
N GLU A 74 5.23 0.94 -9.41
CA GLU A 74 4.17 0.32 -10.23
C GLU A 74 3.89 -1.13 -9.83
N ALA A 75 4.94 -1.91 -9.54
CA ALA A 75 4.78 -3.28 -9.06
C ALA A 75 4.04 -3.32 -7.70
N ALA A 76 4.38 -2.41 -6.78
CA ALA A 76 3.72 -2.28 -5.49
C ALA A 76 2.25 -1.84 -5.64
N LEU A 77 1.98 -0.85 -6.48
CA LEU A 77 0.63 -0.39 -6.81
C LEU A 77 -0.25 -1.54 -7.33
N LYS A 78 0.26 -2.33 -8.27
CA LYS A 78 -0.46 -3.52 -8.77
C LYS A 78 -0.77 -4.51 -7.64
N GLY A 79 0.19 -4.73 -6.73
CA GLY A 79 0.01 -5.57 -5.56
C GLY A 79 -1.07 -5.02 -4.60
N PHE A 80 -1.06 -3.73 -4.32
CA PHE A 80 -2.07 -3.06 -3.51
C PHE A 80 -3.47 -3.23 -4.10
N LEU A 81 -3.64 -2.87 -5.38
CA LEU A 81 -4.93 -2.93 -6.07
C LEU A 81 -5.49 -4.35 -6.16
N ALA A 82 -4.62 -5.36 -6.29
CA ALA A 82 -5.01 -6.77 -6.30
C ALA A 82 -5.49 -7.30 -4.93
N ASN A 83 -5.19 -6.58 -3.84
CA ASN A 83 -5.55 -6.97 -2.47
C ASN A 83 -6.54 -5.98 -1.82
N LEU A 84 -7.01 -4.98 -2.54
CA LEU A 84 -7.86 -3.91 -2.00
C LEU A 84 -9.18 -4.44 -1.44
N GLU A 85 -9.87 -5.33 -2.15
CA GLU A 85 -11.12 -5.94 -1.68
C GLU A 85 -10.90 -6.77 -0.40
N ALA A 86 -9.78 -7.50 -0.33
CA ALA A 86 -9.43 -8.26 0.87
C ALA A 86 -9.06 -7.35 2.06
N MET A 87 -8.57 -6.14 1.80
CA MET A 87 -8.35 -5.11 2.82
C MET A 87 -9.68 -4.56 3.35
N GLU A 88 -10.65 -4.33 2.47
CA GLU A 88 -12.00 -3.93 2.86
C GLU A 88 -12.67 -4.98 3.75
N GLU A 89 -12.67 -6.25 3.33
CA GLU A 89 -13.22 -7.36 4.10
C GLU A 89 -12.54 -7.49 5.48
N ALA A 90 -11.21 -7.35 5.52
CA ALA A 90 -10.45 -7.51 6.75
C ALA A 90 -10.65 -6.38 7.76
N LEU A 91 -10.85 -5.14 7.29
CA LEU A 91 -10.91 -3.95 8.15
C LEU A 91 -12.33 -3.51 8.46
N GLY A 92 -13.32 -3.87 7.63
CA GLY A 92 -14.72 -3.50 7.82
C GLY A 92 -14.87 -2.00 8.04
N HIS A 93 -15.41 -1.60 9.21
CA HIS A 93 -15.58 -0.18 9.56
C HIS A 93 -14.27 0.63 9.56
N GLY A 94 -13.12 0.00 9.75
CA GLY A 94 -11.81 0.66 9.70
C GLY A 94 -11.23 0.79 8.28
N PHE A 95 -11.89 0.24 7.26
CA PHE A 95 -11.38 0.27 5.89
C PHE A 95 -11.24 1.69 5.36
N ARG A 96 -12.24 2.55 5.60
CA ARG A 96 -12.25 3.91 5.06
C ARG A 96 -11.06 4.74 5.55
N GLU A 97 -10.84 4.75 6.86
CA GLU A 97 -9.70 5.44 7.47
C GLU A 97 -8.37 4.88 6.95
N ALA A 98 -8.29 3.56 6.81
CA ALA A 98 -7.08 2.92 6.32
C ALA A 98 -6.81 3.24 4.84
N LEU A 99 -7.85 3.31 3.99
CA LEU A 99 -7.75 3.65 2.59
C LEU A 99 -7.30 5.10 2.39
N GLU A 100 -7.86 6.04 3.17
CA GLU A 100 -7.46 7.45 3.14
C GLU A 100 -6.02 7.69 3.59
N ALA A 101 -5.47 6.80 4.42
CA ALA A 101 -4.09 6.86 4.88
C ALA A 101 -3.07 6.27 3.89
N THR A 102 -3.52 5.62 2.79
CA THR A 102 -2.62 5.06 1.78
C THR A 102 -2.01 6.17 0.91
N THR A 103 -0.74 6.00 0.54
CA THR A 103 -0.03 6.93 -0.36
C THR A 103 0.22 6.31 -1.74
N ILE A 104 0.02 5.00 -1.89
CA ILE A 104 0.39 4.25 -3.10
C ILE A 104 -0.26 4.74 -4.39
N LEU A 105 -1.51 5.23 -4.33
CA LEU A 105 -2.15 5.81 -5.51
C LEU A 105 -1.44 7.10 -5.93
N GLU A 106 -1.03 7.92 -4.96
CA GLU A 106 -0.30 9.17 -5.24
C GLU A 106 1.09 8.86 -5.78
N ARG A 107 1.78 7.88 -5.19
CA ARG A 107 3.08 7.41 -5.68
C ARG A 107 2.98 6.80 -7.07
N GLY A 108 1.90 6.07 -7.37
CA GLY A 108 1.61 5.56 -8.70
C GLY A 108 1.44 6.67 -9.73
N VAL A 109 0.64 7.70 -9.40
CA VAL A 109 0.52 8.88 -10.28
C VAL A 109 1.87 9.55 -10.52
N GLN A 110 2.67 9.71 -9.47
CA GLN A 110 4.03 10.24 -9.60
C GLN A 110 4.88 9.36 -10.52
N ALA A 111 4.95 8.04 -10.27
CA ALA A 111 5.74 7.10 -11.06
C ALA A 111 5.38 7.14 -12.55
N ARG A 112 4.09 7.13 -12.89
CA ARG A 112 3.63 7.21 -14.28
C ARG A 112 3.95 8.55 -14.93
N SER A 113 3.83 9.65 -14.18
CA SER A 113 4.18 10.98 -14.68
C SER A 113 5.68 11.10 -14.97
N GLU A 114 6.54 10.59 -14.09
CA GLU A 114 8.00 10.56 -14.29
C GLU A 114 8.41 9.69 -15.50
N GLN A 115 7.59 8.68 -15.83
CA GLN A 115 7.76 7.83 -17.02
C GLN A 115 7.10 8.40 -18.29
N GLY A 116 6.40 9.53 -18.20
CA GLY A 116 5.65 10.12 -19.31
C GLY A 116 4.33 9.43 -19.65
N ASP A 117 3.87 8.48 -18.82
CA ASP A 117 2.57 7.82 -18.95
C ASP A 117 1.45 8.66 -18.29
N PHE A 118 1.16 9.82 -18.88
CA PHE A 118 0.11 10.71 -18.38
C PHE A 118 -1.29 10.10 -18.47
N HIS A 119 -1.51 9.20 -19.43
CA HIS A 119 -2.80 8.50 -19.54
C HIS A 119 -3.01 7.55 -18.36
N GLY A 120 -2.01 6.71 -18.04
CA GLY A 120 -2.09 5.86 -16.87
C GLY A 120 -2.15 6.66 -15.56
N ALA A 121 -1.54 7.83 -15.48
CA ALA A 121 -1.66 8.72 -14.32
C ALA A 121 -3.10 9.26 -14.15
N LEU A 122 -3.79 9.60 -15.25
CA LEU A 122 -5.18 10.01 -15.24
C LEU A 122 -6.11 8.88 -14.80
N ASP A 123 -5.92 7.67 -15.33
CA ASP A 123 -6.69 6.48 -14.94
C ASP A 123 -6.61 6.21 -13.43
N LEU A 124 -5.45 6.48 -12.80
CA LEU A 124 -5.31 6.36 -11.35
C LEU A 124 -6.08 7.44 -10.58
N CYS A 125 -6.10 8.67 -11.08
CA CYS A 125 -6.90 9.73 -10.47
C CYS A 125 -8.39 9.41 -10.57
N GLU A 126 -8.87 8.90 -11.71
CA GLU A 126 -10.24 8.44 -11.88
C GLU A 126 -10.59 7.30 -10.93
N ARG A 127 -9.68 6.34 -10.76
CA ARG A 127 -9.87 5.26 -9.79
C ARG A 127 -9.91 5.78 -8.36
N ALA A 128 -9.07 6.74 -7.98
CA ALA A 128 -9.10 7.34 -6.66
C ALA A 128 -10.41 8.11 -6.40
N LEU A 129 -10.95 8.79 -7.43
CA LEU A 129 -12.27 9.42 -7.38
C LEU A 129 -13.39 8.38 -7.22
N ALA A 130 -13.32 7.25 -7.94
CA ALA A 130 -14.28 6.15 -7.79
C ALA A 130 -14.22 5.47 -6.41
N LEU A 131 -13.09 5.62 -5.70
CA LEU A 131 -12.89 5.21 -4.31
C LEU A 131 -13.25 6.32 -3.31
N ASP A 132 -13.85 7.43 -3.75
CA ASP A 132 -14.23 8.58 -2.94
C ASP A 132 -13.08 9.17 -2.10
N LEU A 133 -11.82 9.11 -2.56
CA LEU A 133 -10.65 9.59 -1.80
C LEU A 133 -10.52 11.12 -1.69
N GLY A 134 -11.54 11.85 -2.12
CA GLY A 134 -11.69 13.29 -1.87
C GLY A 134 -11.35 14.18 -3.07
N ALA A 135 -11.72 15.46 -2.95
CA ALA A 135 -11.69 16.43 -4.03
C ALA A 135 -10.28 16.80 -4.54
N HIS A 136 -9.22 16.50 -3.78
CA HIS A 136 -7.84 16.76 -4.24
C HIS A 136 -7.46 15.90 -5.47
N TRP A 137 -8.08 14.72 -5.62
CA TRP A 137 -7.92 13.88 -6.80
C TRP A 137 -8.53 14.49 -8.07
N GLN A 138 -9.59 15.28 -7.92
CA GLN A 138 -10.19 16.02 -9.02
C GLN A 138 -9.21 17.08 -9.55
N ALA A 139 -8.63 17.88 -8.64
CA ALA A 139 -7.61 18.86 -8.99
C ALA A 139 -6.37 18.22 -9.64
N LYS A 140 -5.94 17.05 -9.14
CA LYS A 140 -4.80 16.31 -9.70
C LYS A 140 -5.10 15.82 -11.13
N ARG A 141 -6.30 15.26 -11.36
CA ARG A 141 -6.76 14.85 -12.70
C ARG A 141 -6.75 16.02 -13.67
N ASP A 142 -7.33 17.16 -13.27
CA ASP A 142 -7.44 18.32 -14.15
C ASP A 142 -6.07 18.91 -14.50
N SER A 143 -5.10 18.85 -13.58
CA SER A 143 -3.71 19.24 -13.85
C SER A 143 -3.01 18.32 -14.85
N LEU A 144 -3.29 17.01 -14.81
CA LEU A 144 -2.69 16.03 -15.71
C LEU A 144 -3.31 16.07 -17.10
N ASP A 145 -4.61 16.33 -17.20
CA ASP A 145 -5.32 16.44 -18.47
C ASP A 145 -4.80 17.63 -19.30
N TRP A 146 -4.42 18.71 -18.63
CA TRP A 146 -3.75 19.85 -19.27
C TRP A 146 -2.33 19.52 -19.76
N ALA A 147 -1.64 18.56 -19.14
CA ALA A 147 -0.26 18.18 -19.45
C ALA A 147 -0.14 17.11 -20.56
N ARG A 148 -1.26 16.59 -21.04
CA ARG A 148 -1.35 15.64 -22.16
C ARG A 148 -0.97 16.27 -23.50
#